data_AF-A0A2S9FMJ9-F1
#
_entry.id   AF-A0A2S9FMJ9-F1
#
_cell.length_a   1.000
_cell.length_b   1.000
_cell.length_c   1.000
_cell.angle_alpha   90.00
_cell.angle_beta   90.00
_cell.angle_gamma   90.00
#
_symmetry.space_group_name_H-M   'P 1'
#
loop_
_entity.id
_entity.type
_entity.pdbx_description
1 polymer ?
#
loop_
_entity_poly.entity_id
_entity_poly.type
_entity_poly.pdbx_seq_one_letter_code
_entity_poly.pdbx_strand_id
1 'polypeptide(L)' 'MDQTRAPLLEALVDYRTADRYGFTPPGHRQGRGTDRRVLEVLGEQPFRADLLASG' A
#
# COMPACT_ATOMS: atom_id res chain seq x y z
N MET A 1 1.22 26.35 -6.30
CA MET A 1 0.81 25.03 -5.77
C MET A 1 -0.61 24.80 -6.24
N ASP A 2 -0.85 23.71 -6.96
CA ASP A 2 -2.18 23.33 -7.42
C ASP A 2 -2.85 22.46 -6.36
N GLN A 3 -3.89 22.99 -5.72
CA GLN A 3 -4.64 22.32 -4.63
C GLN A 3 -5.62 21.26 -5.14
N THR A 4 -5.72 21.06 -6.46
CA THR A 4 -6.53 19.99 -7.06
C THR A 4 -5.75 18.66 -7.18
N ARG A 5 -4.44 18.70 -6.93
CA ARG A 5 -3.53 17.56 -7.06
C ARG A 5 -3.08 17.05 -5.70
N ALA A 6 -2.90 15.73 -5.61
CA ALA A 6 -2.37 15.08 -4.42
C ALA A 6 -1.20 14.15 -4.82
N PRO A 7 -0.01 14.71 -5.11
CA PRO A 7 1.08 13.96 -5.75
C PRO A 7 1.48 12.67 -5.01
N LEU A 8 1.45 12.68 -3.68
CA LEU A 8 1.77 11.49 -2.88
C LEU A 8 0.70 10.40 -3.03
N LEU A 9 -0.58 10.77 -3.06
CA LEU A 9 -1.67 9.81 -3.23
C LEU A 9 -1.70 9.25 -4.65
N GLU A 10 -1.45 10.10 -5.64
CA GLU A 10 -1.29 9.69 -7.04
C GLU A 10 -0.15 8.67 -7.18
N ALA A 11 1.01 8.93 -6.56
CA ALA A 11 2.13 7.99 -6.57
C ALA A 11 1.80 6.64 -5.89
N LEU A 12 1.02 6.63 -4.81
CA LEU A 12 0.56 5.39 -4.17
C LEU A 12 -0.37 4.59 -5.10
N VAL A 13 -1.25 5.26 -5.84
CA VAL A 13 -2.12 4.62 -6.84
C VAL A 13 -1.29 4.03 -7.98
N ASP A 14 -0.32 4.78 -8.50
CA ASP A 14 0.56 4.32 -9.57
C ASP A 14 1.40 3.12 -9.13
N TYR A 15 1.96 3.16 -7.92
CA TYR A 15 2.73 2.05 -7.34
C TYR A 15 1.89 0.77 -7.22
N ARG A 16 0.64 0.88 -6.73
CA ARG A 16 -0.29 -0.24 -6.64
C ARG A 16 -0.67 -0.79 -8.00
N THR A 17 -0.93 0.08 -8.97
CA THR A 17 -1.32 -0.31 -10.34
C THR A 17 -0.19 -1.03 -11.07
N ALA A 18 1.06 -0.67 -10.77
CA ALA A 18 2.23 -1.34 -11.33
C ALA A 18 2.45 -2.77 -10.80
N ASP A 19 1.64 -3.22 -9.82
CA ASP A 19 1.70 -4.54 -9.15
C ASP A 19 3.13 -4.99 -8.81
N ARG A 20 3.95 -4.03 -8.38
CA ARG A 20 5.33 -4.30 -8.00
C ARG A 20 5.32 -4.98 -6.64
N TYR A 21 5.74 -6.23 -6.63
CA TYR A 21 5.97 -6.97 -5.40
C TYR A 21 7.45 -7.36 -5.29
N GLY A 22 8.16 -6.68 -4.40
CA GLY A 22 9.50 -7.07 -3.97
C GLY A 22 9.42 -8.01 -2.76
N PHE A 23 10.38 -8.93 -2.61
CA PHE A 23 10.57 -9.71 -1.38
C PHE A 23 11.23 -8.85 -0.28
N THR A 24 10.69 -7.65 -0.08
CA THR A 24 11.12 -6.68 0.93
C THR A 24 10.02 -6.54 2.00
N PRO A 25 10.33 -6.08 3.21
CA PRO A 25 9.29 -5.70 4.16
C PRO A 25 8.37 -4.61 3.58
N PRO A 26 7.14 -4.45 4.11
CA PRO A 26 6.57 -5.12 5.29
C PRO A 26 6.17 -6.59 5.10
N GLY A 27 6.30 -7.39 6.15
CA GLY A 27 6.09 -8.85 6.14
C GLY A 27 4.65 -9.32 5.90
N HIS A 28 3.66 -8.44 6.03
CA HIS A 28 2.26 -8.74 5.67
C HIS A 28 2.02 -8.68 4.16
N ARG A 29 3.01 -8.28 3.35
CA ARG A 29 3.01 -8.43 1.88
C ARG A 29 1.78 -7.83 1.21
N GLN A 30 1.51 -6.57 1.51
CA GLN A 30 0.34 -5.83 1.03
C GLN A 30 -1.00 -6.46 1.44
N GLY A 31 -1.03 -7.19 2.55
CA GLY A 31 -2.24 -7.79 3.13
C GLY A 31 -2.32 -9.31 2.95
N ARG A 32 -1.48 -9.90 2.08
CA ARG A 32 -1.46 -11.35 1.83
C ARG A 32 -1.07 -12.19 3.05
N GLY A 33 -0.26 -11.62 3.94
CA GLY A 33 0.16 -12.23 5.20
C GLY A 33 -0.68 -11.81 6.41
N THR A 34 -1.75 -11.03 6.21
CA THR A 34 -2.59 -10.52 7.30
C THR A 34 -3.66 -11.55 7.67
N ASP A 35 -3.90 -11.72 8.97
CA ASP A 35 -5.00 -12.55 9.48
C ASP A 35 -6.35 -12.04 8.96
N ARG A 36 -7.20 -12.94 8.49
CA ARG A 36 -8.49 -12.60 7.89
C ARG A 36 -9.39 -11.78 8.82
N ARG A 37 -9.36 -12.03 10.13
CA ARG A 37 -10.15 -11.28 11.13
C ARG A 37 -9.74 -9.81 11.19
N VAL A 38 -8.48 -9.51 10.91
CA VAL A 38 -7.98 -8.12 10.85
C VAL A 38 -8.48 -7.46 9.57
N LEU A 39 -8.47 -8.17 8.45
CA LEU A 39 -8.99 -7.66 7.17
C LEU A 39 -10.50 -7.40 7.23
N GLU A 40 -11.26 -8.23 7.95
CA GLU A 40 -12.71 -8.04 8.15
C GLU A 40 -13.04 -6.75 8.90
N VAL A 41 -12.14 -6.29 9.78
CA VAL A 41 -12.33 -5.04 10.56
C VAL A 41 -11.76 -3.82 9.85
N LEU A 42 -10.56 -3.91 9.29
CA LEU A 42 -9.82 -2.76 8.75
C LEU A 42 -9.89 -2.62 7.23
N GLY A 43 -10.26 -3.69 6.52
CA GLY A 43 -10.14 -3.81 5.08
C GLY A 43 -8.69 -4.02 4.60
N GLU A 44 -8.54 -4.26 3.31
CA GLU A 44 -7.22 -4.50 2.67
C GLU A 44 -6.45 -3.21 2.37
N GLN A 45 -7.16 -2.09 2.23
CA GLN A 45 -6.60 -0.85 1.69
C GLN A 45 -5.47 -0.23 2.53
N PRO A 46 -5.50 -0.28 3.88
CA PRO A 46 -4.38 0.19 4.70
C PRO A 46 -3.09 -0.60 4.43
N PHE A 47 -3.18 -1.92 4.29
CA PHE A 47 -2.02 -2.78 4.04
C PHE A 47 -1.43 -2.58 2.65
N ARG A 48 -2.25 -2.22 1.66
CA ARG A 48 -1.75 -1.82 0.32
C ARG A 48 -1.10 -0.43 0.33
N ALA A 49 -1.28 0.37 1.38
CA ALA A 49 -0.67 1.69 1.55
C ALA A 49 0.62 1.64 2.39
N ASP A 50 0.80 0.58 3.18
CA ASP A 50 1.98 0.38 4.03
C ASP A 50 3.19 -0.03 3.18
N LEU A 51 3.93 0.98 2.75
CA LEU A 51 5.13 0.87 1.92
C LEU A 51 6.30 1.46 2.68
N LEU A 52 7.45 0.79 2.64
CA LEU A 52 8.70 1.37 3.11
C LEU A 52 9.35 2.20 2.01
N ALA A 53 9.90 3.34 2.39
CA ALA A 53 10.82 4.07 1.53
C ALA A 53 12.10 3.23 1.38
N SER A 54 12.28 2.60 0.23
CA SER A 54 13.56 2.03 -0.16
C SER A 54 14.34 3.08 -0.95
N GLY A 55 15.43 3.57 -0.38
CA GLY A 55 16.49 4.30 -1.07
C GLY A 55 17.61 3.38 -1.47
#